data_AF-A0A9E1XP59-F1
#
_entry.id   AF-A0A9E1XP59-F1
#
_cell.length_a   1.000
_cell.length_b   1.000
_cell.length_c   1.000
_cell.angle_alpha   90.00
_cell.angle_beta   90.00
_cell.angle_gamma   90.00
#
_symmetry.space_group_name_H-M   'P 1'
#
loop_
_entity.id
_entity.type
_entity.pdbx_description
1 polymer ?
#
loop_
_entity_poly.entity_id
_entity_poly.type
_entity_poly.pdbx_seq_one_letter_code
_entity_poly.pdbx_strand_id
1 'polypeptide(L)'
;TTKRWQQTYIGGETAYDWGMWETQPGKNATESVTVGRHRDFVIHSIRWLHCTQLRWIGNYDARNPGARRGAEEMQKAFGYRFVLEKAAFDPTVAPNGELRVAFQIKNEGAAPFYYRWPVEVALLDPKTRKVVWRDTFPDLDIRTWLSGDNWTAPEWIAIDKWPKKAPKENWSDQPARWGVPPKSYEAKGAFTIKAPAGEYLLTLAVLDPAGMLPSLRFATANYLKGGRHPIGIVAVGGGTGGPLPKDFPFASPRADKSLQYTPELRLDE
;
A
#
# COMPACT_ATOMS: atom_id res chain seq x y z
N THR A 1 15.91 -17.37 10.10
CA THR A 1 16.29 -16.01 9.64
C THR A 1 15.80 -15.02 10.68
N THR A 2 16.63 -14.08 11.14
CA THR A 2 16.15 -13.04 12.06
C THR A 2 15.06 -12.22 11.38
N LYS A 3 13.94 -11.97 12.06
CA LYS A 3 12.76 -11.21 11.55
C LYS A 3 13.04 -9.71 11.41
N ARG A 4 14.26 -9.33 10.98
CA ARG A 4 14.75 -7.95 10.87
C ARG A 4 13.82 -7.10 10.00
N TRP A 5 13.32 -7.67 8.91
CA TRP A 5 12.38 -7.02 8.00
C TRP A 5 11.07 -6.56 8.67
N GLN A 6 10.72 -7.08 9.85
CA GLN A 6 9.52 -6.66 10.57
C GLN A 6 9.73 -5.35 11.33
N GLN A 7 10.98 -4.96 11.59
CA GLN A 7 11.33 -3.85 12.47
C GLN A 7 12.11 -2.75 11.77
N THR A 8 12.76 -3.05 10.65
CA THR A 8 13.53 -2.06 9.90
C THR A 8 13.43 -2.31 8.40
N TYR A 9 13.57 -1.23 7.64
CA TYR A 9 13.53 -1.27 6.19
C TYR A 9 14.70 -2.08 5.64
N ILE A 10 14.46 -2.86 4.59
CA ILE A 10 15.49 -3.57 3.84
C ILE A 10 15.60 -2.92 2.47
N GLY A 11 16.80 -2.55 2.05
CA GLY A 11 17.04 -2.02 0.72
C GLY A 11 18.43 -2.35 0.22
N GLY A 12 18.72 -1.87 -0.98
CA GLY A 12 20.01 -2.10 -1.63
C GLY A 12 20.07 -1.50 -3.02
N GLU A 13 21.01 -1.99 -3.82
CA GLU A 13 21.28 -1.54 -5.18
C GLU A 13 21.16 -2.72 -6.15
N THR A 14 20.59 -2.44 -7.32
CA THR A 14 20.60 -3.39 -8.44
C THR A 14 21.80 -3.05 -9.32
N ALA A 15 22.90 -3.79 -9.17
CA ALA A 15 24.15 -3.54 -9.88
C ALA A 15 24.11 -4.01 -11.35
N TYR A 16 24.71 -3.24 -12.26
CA TYR A 16 24.78 -3.51 -13.70
C TYR A 16 26.21 -3.62 -14.24
N ASP A 17 27.16 -3.82 -13.34
CA ASP A 17 28.60 -3.85 -13.60
C ASP A 17 29.30 -4.91 -12.74
N TRP A 18 28.54 -5.68 -11.96
CA TRP A 18 29.06 -6.62 -10.98
C TRP A 18 28.24 -7.92 -10.94
N GLY A 19 28.91 -9.04 -10.65
CA GLY A 19 28.28 -10.36 -10.58
C GLY A 19 27.81 -10.86 -11.95
N MET A 20 26.66 -11.53 -11.99
CA MET A 20 26.06 -12.07 -13.23
C MET A 20 25.07 -11.10 -13.88
N TRP A 21 25.32 -9.79 -13.79
CA TRP A 21 24.38 -8.75 -14.22
C TRP A 21 23.87 -8.95 -15.66
N GLU A 22 24.70 -9.43 -16.59
CA GLU A 22 24.30 -9.74 -17.97
C GLU A 22 23.25 -10.87 -18.08
N THR A 23 23.17 -11.75 -17.08
CA THR A 23 22.17 -12.84 -16.98
C THR A 23 20.99 -12.40 -16.14
N GLN A 24 21.24 -11.99 -14.89
CA GLN A 24 20.24 -11.43 -13.99
C GLN A 24 20.88 -10.30 -13.18
N PRO A 25 20.28 -9.10 -13.13
CA PRO A 25 18.91 -8.76 -13.53
C PRO A 25 18.79 -8.25 -14.97
N GLY A 26 19.75 -8.53 -15.86
CA GLY A 26 19.78 -8.02 -17.23
C GLY A 26 20.73 -6.83 -17.38
N LYS A 27 20.99 -6.39 -18.61
CA LYS A 27 22.14 -5.50 -18.91
C LYS A 27 22.01 -4.08 -18.35
N ASN A 28 20.80 -3.66 -18.04
CA ASN A 28 20.50 -2.32 -17.54
C ASN A 28 19.10 -2.29 -16.92
N ALA A 29 18.79 -1.21 -16.21
CA ALA A 29 17.50 -1.02 -15.56
C ALA A 29 16.29 -1.15 -16.51
N THR A 30 16.41 -0.71 -17.76
CA THR A 30 15.33 -0.82 -18.75
C THR A 30 15.03 -2.27 -19.09
N GLU A 31 16.05 -3.09 -19.32
CA GLU A 31 15.89 -4.53 -19.54
C GLU A 31 15.31 -5.23 -18.31
N SER A 32 15.80 -4.88 -17.10
CA SER A 32 15.33 -5.47 -15.85
C SER A 32 13.84 -5.32 -15.61
N VAL A 33 13.23 -4.23 -16.05
CA VAL A 33 11.78 -4.04 -15.92
C VAL A 33 11.01 -4.52 -17.17
N THR A 34 11.58 -4.41 -18.36
CA THR A 34 10.87 -4.70 -19.62
C THR A 34 10.78 -6.20 -19.90
N VAL A 35 11.86 -6.94 -19.66
CA VAL A 35 11.95 -8.38 -19.99
C VAL A 35 11.41 -9.21 -18.82
N GLY A 36 10.43 -10.08 -19.10
CA GLY A 36 9.71 -10.86 -18.08
C GLY A 36 10.61 -11.61 -17.11
N ARG A 37 11.51 -12.47 -17.61
CA ARG A 37 12.43 -13.26 -16.76
C ARG A 37 13.33 -12.41 -15.85
N HIS A 38 13.69 -11.19 -16.30
CA HIS A 38 14.53 -10.29 -15.52
C HIS A 38 13.71 -9.57 -14.45
N ARG A 39 12.51 -9.14 -14.82
CA ARG A 39 11.55 -8.54 -13.89
C ARG A 39 11.16 -9.52 -12.79
N ASP A 40 10.84 -10.76 -13.15
CA ASP A 40 10.44 -11.81 -12.21
C ASP A 40 11.57 -12.09 -11.21
N PHE A 41 12.81 -12.19 -11.68
CA PHE A 41 13.98 -12.37 -10.82
C PHE A 41 14.12 -11.23 -9.78
N VAL A 42 13.94 -9.98 -10.21
CA VAL A 42 13.98 -8.83 -9.29
C VAL A 42 12.79 -8.85 -8.34
N ILE A 43 11.58 -9.16 -8.80
CA ILE A 43 10.39 -9.30 -7.95
C ILE A 43 10.59 -10.40 -6.90
N HIS A 44 11.14 -11.55 -7.26
CA HIS A 44 11.46 -12.61 -6.32
C HIS A 44 12.52 -12.18 -5.30
N SER A 45 13.54 -11.43 -5.74
CA SER A 45 14.54 -10.83 -4.85
C SER A 45 13.90 -9.89 -3.84
N ILE A 46 12.98 -9.02 -4.27
CA ILE A 46 12.23 -8.10 -3.40
C ILE A 46 11.42 -8.87 -2.35
N ARG A 47 10.72 -9.93 -2.76
CA ARG A 47 9.89 -10.76 -1.87
C ARG A 47 10.72 -11.55 -0.88
N TRP A 48 11.79 -12.17 -1.34
CA TRP A 48 12.70 -12.98 -0.53
C TRP A 48 13.43 -12.17 0.52
N LEU A 49 13.89 -10.98 0.17
CA LEU A 49 14.63 -10.11 1.07
C LEU A 49 13.74 -9.12 1.83
N HIS A 50 12.43 -9.09 1.55
CA HIS A 50 11.49 -8.11 2.08
C HIS A 50 11.92 -6.65 1.77
N CYS A 51 12.40 -6.38 0.56
CA CYS A 51 12.88 -5.06 0.17
C CYS A 51 11.76 -4.01 0.17
N THR A 52 12.06 -2.83 0.69
CA THR A 52 11.23 -1.62 0.61
C THR A 52 11.68 -0.68 -0.50
N GLN A 53 12.95 -0.78 -0.92
CA GLN A 53 13.52 0.00 -2.00
C GLN A 53 14.72 -0.72 -2.63
N LEU A 54 14.93 -0.49 -3.92
CA LEU A 54 16.18 -0.79 -4.63
C LEU A 54 16.59 0.44 -5.44
N ARG A 55 17.87 0.79 -5.38
CA ARG A 55 18.47 1.87 -6.17
C ARG A 55 19.00 1.34 -7.50
N TRP A 56 19.27 2.27 -8.43
CA TRP A 56 19.73 2.06 -9.81
C TRP A 56 18.70 1.40 -10.74
N ILE A 57 17.85 0.49 -10.25
CA ILE A 57 16.69 -0.03 -10.99
C ILE A 57 15.71 1.08 -11.41
N GLY A 58 15.70 2.22 -10.71
CA GLY A 58 14.93 3.41 -11.06
C GLY A 58 15.42 4.15 -12.32
N ASN A 59 16.63 3.85 -12.83
CA ASN A 59 17.22 4.51 -14.00
C ASN A 59 16.73 3.91 -15.35
N TYR A 60 15.59 3.21 -15.36
CA TYR A 60 14.99 2.70 -16.59
C TYR A 60 14.51 3.85 -17.49
N ASP A 61 14.44 3.64 -18.81
CA ASP A 61 13.88 4.64 -19.72
C ASP A 61 12.35 4.76 -19.52
N ALA A 62 11.93 5.77 -18.78
CA ALA A 62 10.51 6.04 -18.51
C ALA A 62 9.70 6.40 -19.77
N ARG A 63 10.35 6.72 -20.91
CA ARG A 63 9.64 6.93 -22.18
C ARG A 63 9.24 5.60 -22.83
N ASN A 64 9.94 4.51 -22.52
CA ASN A 64 9.60 3.18 -23.00
C ASN A 64 8.29 2.69 -22.32
N PRO A 65 7.21 2.43 -23.08
CA PRO A 65 5.94 1.97 -22.50
C PRO A 65 6.02 0.60 -21.84
N GLY A 66 6.86 -0.30 -22.36
CA GLY A 66 7.10 -1.62 -21.76
C GLY A 66 7.82 -1.51 -20.43
N ALA A 67 8.83 -0.65 -20.36
CA ALA A 67 9.56 -0.39 -19.12
C ALA A 67 8.66 0.21 -18.04
N ARG A 68 7.80 1.18 -18.39
CA ARG A 68 6.81 1.74 -17.45
C ARG A 68 5.86 0.68 -16.90
N ARG A 69 5.29 -0.17 -17.75
CA ARG A 69 4.38 -1.25 -17.30
C ARG A 69 5.10 -2.24 -16.38
N GLY A 70 6.32 -2.64 -16.74
CA GLY A 70 7.13 -3.53 -15.92
C GLY A 70 7.54 -2.91 -14.58
N ALA A 71 7.87 -1.62 -14.56
CA ALA A 71 8.17 -0.88 -13.35
C ALA A 71 6.93 -0.74 -12.45
N GLU A 72 5.74 -0.50 -13.02
CA GLU A 72 4.47 -0.44 -12.28
C GLU A 72 4.11 -1.80 -11.65
N GLU A 73 4.42 -2.91 -12.33
CA GLU A 73 4.27 -4.27 -11.78
C GLU A 73 5.26 -4.52 -10.63
N MET A 74 6.54 -4.24 -10.84
CA MET A 74 7.58 -4.40 -9.83
C MET A 74 7.35 -3.51 -8.59
N GLN A 75 6.89 -2.27 -8.79
CA GLN A 75 6.60 -1.35 -7.68
C GLN A 75 5.57 -1.90 -6.69
N LYS A 76 4.62 -2.70 -7.16
CA LYS A 76 3.61 -3.33 -6.28
C LYS A 76 4.19 -4.41 -5.37
N ALA A 77 5.40 -4.90 -5.64
CA ALA A 77 6.08 -5.89 -4.79
C ALA A 77 6.83 -5.24 -3.62
N PHE A 78 7.34 -4.02 -3.77
CA PHE A 78 8.11 -3.36 -2.72
C PHE A 78 7.27 -3.02 -1.50
N GLY A 79 7.93 -3.01 -0.34
CA GLY A 79 7.41 -2.36 0.86
C GLY A 79 6.03 -2.87 1.24
N TYR A 80 5.17 -1.96 1.70
CA TYR A 80 3.78 -2.26 1.99
C TYR A 80 2.89 -2.07 0.76
N ARG A 81 1.84 -2.87 0.67
CA ARG A 81 0.72 -2.67 -0.26
C ARG A 81 -0.58 -3.09 0.40
N PHE A 82 -1.20 -2.18 1.14
CA PHE A 82 -2.42 -2.44 1.91
C PHE A 82 -3.66 -2.43 1.00
N VAL A 83 -4.12 -3.61 0.61
CA VAL A 83 -5.38 -3.81 -0.13
C VAL A 83 -6.54 -3.83 0.85
N LEU A 84 -7.53 -2.97 0.63
CA LEU A 84 -8.81 -2.99 1.34
C LEU A 84 -9.71 -4.04 0.70
N GLU A 85 -9.84 -5.20 1.33
CA GLU A 85 -10.57 -6.36 0.77
C GLU A 85 -12.07 -6.26 1.00
N LYS A 86 -12.47 -5.81 2.19
CA LYS A 86 -13.88 -5.68 2.59
C LYS A 86 -14.06 -4.49 3.54
N ALA A 87 -15.25 -3.91 3.50
CA ALA A 87 -15.71 -2.94 4.49
C ALA A 87 -17.18 -3.20 4.82
N ALA A 88 -17.56 -2.95 6.07
CA ALA A 88 -18.92 -3.01 6.57
C ALA A 88 -19.14 -1.84 7.53
N PHE A 89 -20.34 -1.30 7.56
CA PHE A 89 -20.69 -0.18 8.42
C PHE A 89 -22.22 -0.12 8.61
N ASP A 90 -22.66 0.62 9.62
CA ASP A 90 -24.09 0.90 9.79
C ASP A 90 -24.55 1.94 8.77
N PRO A 91 -25.49 1.62 7.86
CA PRO A 91 -25.90 2.53 6.80
C PRO A 91 -26.74 3.70 7.33
N THR A 92 -27.40 3.54 8.48
CA THR A 92 -28.24 4.56 9.08
C THR A 92 -27.92 4.68 10.56
N VAL A 93 -27.75 5.92 11.03
CA VAL A 93 -27.41 6.23 12.42
C VAL A 93 -28.34 7.34 12.91
N ALA A 94 -28.81 7.23 14.15
CA ALA A 94 -29.57 8.30 14.79
C ALA A 94 -28.67 9.53 15.05
N PRO A 95 -29.23 10.74 15.23
CA PRO A 95 -28.44 11.89 15.66
C PRO A 95 -27.75 11.61 17.01
N ASN A 96 -26.46 11.88 17.12
CA ASN A 96 -25.62 11.48 18.27
C ASN A 96 -25.55 9.97 18.53
N GLY A 97 -26.00 9.16 17.57
CA GLY A 97 -25.91 7.70 17.62
C GLY A 97 -24.49 7.20 17.35
N GLU A 98 -24.33 5.90 17.50
CA GLU A 98 -23.07 5.21 17.26
C GLU A 98 -23.03 4.63 15.83
N LEU A 99 -21.98 4.96 15.08
CA LEU A 99 -21.64 4.35 13.80
C LEU A 99 -20.60 3.25 14.04
N ARG A 100 -20.97 1.99 13.79
CA ARG A 100 -19.98 0.90 13.72
C ARG A 100 -19.38 0.82 12.33
N VAL A 101 -18.06 0.69 12.26
CA VAL A 101 -17.29 0.48 11.03
C VAL A 101 -16.32 -0.68 11.22
N ALA A 102 -16.27 -1.57 10.24
CA ALA A 102 -15.34 -2.67 10.19
C ALA A 102 -14.71 -2.77 8.79
N PHE A 103 -13.45 -3.16 8.71
CA PHE A 103 -12.80 -3.41 7.43
C PHE A 103 -11.69 -4.46 7.53
N GLN A 104 -11.38 -5.06 6.38
CA GLN A 104 -10.33 -6.07 6.23
C GLN A 104 -9.23 -5.56 5.32
N ILE A 105 -7.99 -5.59 5.80
CA ILE A 105 -6.78 -5.20 5.06
C ILE A 105 -5.90 -6.42 4.83
N LYS A 106 -5.34 -6.53 3.64
CA LYS A 106 -4.26 -7.46 3.33
C LYS A 106 -3.04 -6.72 2.83
N ASN A 107 -1.88 -6.98 3.41
CA ASN A 107 -0.63 -6.45 2.90
C ASN A 107 -0.07 -7.36 1.80
N GLU A 108 -0.29 -6.98 0.55
CA GLU A 108 0.22 -7.68 -0.63
C GLU A 108 1.64 -7.27 -1.01
N GLY A 109 2.29 -6.38 -0.25
CA GLY A 109 3.67 -5.97 -0.46
C GLY A 109 4.65 -6.98 0.11
N ALA A 110 5.95 -6.70 0.03
CA ALA A 110 7.00 -7.54 0.59
C ALA A 110 7.30 -7.23 2.06
N ALA A 111 6.96 -6.04 2.59
CA ALA A 111 7.34 -5.61 3.93
C ALA A 111 6.19 -4.87 4.66
N PRO A 112 6.25 -4.69 5.98
CA PRO A 112 5.24 -3.92 6.71
C PRO A 112 5.47 -2.41 6.53
N PHE A 113 4.52 -1.64 7.04
CA PHE A 113 4.75 -0.23 7.32
C PHE A 113 5.32 -0.09 8.73
N TYR A 114 6.32 0.77 8.93
CA TYR A 114 7.13 0.78 10.16
C TYR A 114 6.68 1.82 11.20
N TYR A 115 5.72 2.69 10.86
CA TYR A 115 5.26 3.76 11.74
C TYR A 115 3.82 3.50 12.20
N ARG A 116 3.50 3.90 13.43
CA ARG A 116 2.14 3.79 13.98
C ARG A 116 1.30 4.99 13.54
N TRP A 117 0.98 5.03 12.24
CA TRP A 117 0.16 6.11 11.69
C TRP A 117 -1.32 5.86 11.97
N PRO A 118 -2.08 6.88 12.44
CA PRO A 118 -3.50 6.76 12.72
C PRO A 118 -4.29 6.41 11.46
N VAL A 119 -5.30 5.55 11.62
CA VAL A 119 -6.34 5.37 10.61
C VAL A 119 -7.53 6.21 11.02
N GLU A 120 -8.01 7.02 10.10
CA GLU A 120 -9.15 7.92 10.26
C GLU A 120 -10.38 7.34 9.58
N VAL A 121 -11.52 7.50 10.23
CA VAL A 121 -12.85 7.39 9.65
C VAL A 121 -13.43 8.80 9.54
N ALA A 122 -14.03 9.15 8.39
CA ALA A 122 -14.61 10.47 8.21
C ALA A 122 -15.91 10.44 7.40
N LEU A 123 -16.84 11.33 7.77
CA LEU A 123 -18.04 11.66 7.01
C LEU A 123 -17.78 12.93 6.21
N LEU A 124 -17.92 12.84 4.89
CA LEU A 124 -17.77 13.95 3.97
C LEU A 124 -19.12 14.37 3.41
N ASP A 125 -19.28 15.68 3.22
CA ASP A 125 -20.38 16.22 2.44
C ASP A 125 -20.31 15.68 1.00
N PRO A 126 -21.39 15.09 0.47
CA PRO A 126 -21.34 14.40 -0.81
C PRO A 126 -21.12 15.34 -2.00
N LYS A 127 -21.43 16.64 -1.89
CA LYS A 127 -21.29 17.60 -2.99
C LYS A 127 -19.92 18.30 -2.96
N THR A 128 -19.57 18.84 -1.81
CA THR A 128 -18.36 19.66 -1.61
C THR A 128 -17.13 18.83 -1.24
N ARG A 129 -17.33 17.57 -0.82
CA ARG A 129 -16.28 16.67 -0.29
C ARG A 129 -15.55 17.20 0.95
N LYS A 130 -16.09 18.24 1.60
CA LYS A 130 -15.55 18.74 2.87
C LYS A 130 -15.83 17.75 3.99
N VAL A 131 -14.89 17.61 4.92
CA VAL A 131 -15.07 16.80 6.13
C VAL A 131 -16.11 17.46 7.02
N VAL A 132 -17.18 16.73 7.35
CA VAL A 132 -18.24 17.16 8.28
C VAL A 132 -18.00 16.59 9.67
N TRP A 133 -17.48 15.36 9.73
CA TRP A 133 -17.11 14.69 10.97
C TRP A 133 -15.96 13.73 10.71
N ARG A 134 -15.11 13.50 11.71
CA ARG A 134 -14.00 12.54 11.65
C ARG A 134 -13.60 12.07 13.04
N ASP A 135 -13.01 10.87 13.09
CA ASP A 135 -12.36 10.31 14.27
C ASP A 135 -11.30 9.30 13.84
N THR A 136 -10.52 8.77 14.77
CA THR A 136 -9.48 7.77 14.52
C THR A 136 -9.74 6.47 15.26
N PHE A 137 -9.25 5.35 14.73
CA PHE A 137 -9.26 4.07 15.44
C PHE A 137 -8.11 4.06 16.48
N PRO A 138 -8.38 4.23 17.79
CA PRO A 138 -7.33 4.54 18.78
C PRO A 138 -6.33 3.38 18.99
N ASP A 139 -6.83 2.14 18.96
CA ASP A 139 -6.03 0.94 19.23
C ASP A 139 -5.47 0.27 17.97
N LEU A 140 -5.74 0.84 16.80
CA LEU A 140 -5.33 0.23 15.54
C LEU A 140 -3.85 0.53 15.25
N ASP A 141 -3.04 -0.53 15.22
CA ASP A 141 -1.61 -0.45 14.90
C ASP A 141 -1.32 -1.06 13.53
N ILE A 142 -1.18 -0.20 12.52
CA ILE A 142 -0.98 -0.63 11.13
C ILE A 142 0.37 -1.32 10.88
N ARG A 143 1.31 -1.26 11.83
CA ARG A 143 2.58 -2.00 11.77
C ARG A 143 2.37 -3.51 11.90
N THR A 144 1.24 -3.91 12.48
CA THR A 144 0.85 -5.32 12.63
C THR A 144 0.32 -5.94 11.33
N TRP A 145 0.04 -5.12 10.31
CA TRP A 145 -0.40 -5.58 8.99
C TRP A 145 0.77 -6.12 8.17
N LEU A 146 1.30 -7.27 8.60
CA LEU A 146 2.47 -7.90 8.00
C LEU A 146 2.14 -8.48 6.62
N SER A 147 3.13 -8.44 5.73
CA SER A 147 3.16 -9.19 4.46
C SER A 147 3.26 -10.70 4.70
N GLY A 148 3.35 -11.48 3.62
CA GLY A 148 3.72 -12.89 3.71
C GLY A 148 5.15 -13.07 4.24
N ASP A 149 5.49 -14.29 4.64
CA ASP A 149 6.81 -14.67 5.16
C ASP A 149 7.31 -15.93 4.45
N ASN A 150 8.63 -16.17 4.52
CA ASN A 150 9.30 -17.31 3.91
C ASN A 150 9.02 -17.45 2.40
N TRP A 151 9.26 -16.40 1.60
CA TRP A 151 9.25 -16.55 0.14
C TRP A 151 10.28 -17.61 -0.30
N THR A 152 9.95 -18.42 -1.31
CA THR A 152 10.86 -19.41 -1.90
C THR A 152 12.23 -18.78 -2.15
N ALA A 153 13.27 -19.30 -1.49
CA ALA A 153 14.64 -18.84 -1.67
C ALA A 153 15.16 -19.23 -3.07
N PRO A 154 16.13 -18.49 -3.64
CA PRO A 154 16.72 -18.88 -4.90
C PRO A 154 17.54 -20.16 -4.73
N GLU A 155 17.52 -21.02 -5.74
CA GLU A 155 18.49 -22.10 -5.90
C GLU A 155 19.84 -21.50 -6.32
N TRP A 156 20.91 -21.96 -5.69
CA TRP A 156 22.26 -21.49 -5.96
C TRP A 156 22.99 -22.48 -6.87
N ILE A 157 23.61 -21.96 -7.92
CA ILE A 157 24.48 -22.71 -8.82
C ILE A 157 25.93 -22.30 -8.62
N ALA A 158 26.86 -23.24 -8.85
CA ALA A 158 28.28 -22.93 -8.88
C ALA A 158 28.61 -22.14 -10.15
N ILE A 159 29.52 -21.17 -10.03
CA ILE A 159 30.06 -20.40 -11.15
C ILE A 159 31.58 -20.30 -11.03
N ASP A 160 32.27 -20.18 -12.16
CA ASP A 160 33.74 -20.16 -12.17
C ASP A 160 34.32 -18.83 -11.69
N LYS A 161 33.56 -17.74 -11.76
CA LYS A 161 33.98 -16.40 -11.33
C LYS A 161 33.62 -16.18 -9.86
N TRP A 162 34.40 -15.38 -9.13
CA TRP A 162 34.01 -14.94 -7.78
C TRP A 162 32.60 -14.26 -7.86
N PRO A 163 31.67 -14.50 -6.91
CA PRO A 163 31.81 -15.18 -5.62
C PRO A 163 31.66 -16.71 -5.62
N LYS A 164 31.88 -17.37 -6.76
CA LYS A 164 31.84 -18.84 -6.97
C LYS A 164 30.46 -19.48 -6.88
N LYS A 165 29.44 -18.70 -6.54
CA LYS A 165 28.04 -19.10 -6.59
C LYS A 165 27.17 -17.93 -7.05
N ALA A 166 26.08 -18.24 -7.71
CA ALA A 166 25.07 -17.27 -8.10
C ALA A 166 23.68 -17.91 -8.03
N PRO A 167 22.62 -17.11 -7.86
CA PRO A 167 21.27 -17.62 -8.00
C PRO A 167 21.05 -18.10 -9.44
N LYS A 168 20.28 -19.18 -9.59
CA LYS A 168 19.84 -19.70 -10.89
C LYS A 168 19.11 -18.60 -11.68
N GLU A 169 19.31 -18.54 -13.00
CA GLU A 169 18.68 -17.52 -13.85
C GLU A 169 17.16 -17.47 -13.69
N ASN A 170 16.51 -18.63 -13.56
CA ASN A 170 15.07 -18.76 -13.39
C ASN A 170 14.64 -18.88 -11.92
N TRP A 171 15.45 -18.39 -10.97
CA TRP A 171 15.22 -18.42 -9.52
C TRP A 171 15.28 -19.81 -8.88
N SER A 172 14.42 -20.74 -9.29
CA SER A 172 14.34 -22.13 -8.79
C SER A 172 13.59 -23.04 -9.77
N ASP A 173 13.71 -24.36 -9.64
CA ASP A 173 12.91 -25.32 -10.45
C ASP A 173 11.44 -25.35 -10.03
N GLN A 174 11.16 -24.96 -8.80
CA GLN A 174 9.80 -24.85 -8.28
C GLN A 174 9.27 -23.41 -8.40
N PRO A 175 7.95 -23.21 -8.57
CA PRO A 175 7.37 -21.88 -8.57
C PRO A 175 7.64 -21.14 -7.25
N ALA A 176 8.06 -19.88 -7.35
CA ALA A 176 8.31 -19.05 -6.19
C ALA A 176 6.99 -18.59 -5.53
N ARG A 177 6.89 -18.75 -4.21
CA ARG A 177 5.69 -18.43 -3.44
C ARG A 177 6.02 -18.10 -1.99
N TRP A 178 5.07 -17.47 -1.30
CA TRP A 178 5.12 -17.37 0.16
C TRP A 178 4.90 -18.75 0.80
N GLY A 179 5.83 -19.18 1.65
CA GLY A 179 5.62 -20.32 2.54
C GLY A 179 4.55 -20.03 3.61
N VAL A 180 4.48 -18.76 4.05
CA VAL A 180 3.39 -18.23 4.88
C VAL A 180 2.71 -17.08 4.12
N PRO A 181 1.54 -17.27 3.52
CA PRO A 181 0.89 -16.23 2.74
C PRO A 181 0.46 -15.03 3.61
N PRO A 182 0.37 -13.82 3.03
CA PRO A 182 -0.16 -12.66 3.73
C PRO A 182 -1.59 -12.92 4.21
N LYS A 183 -1.83 -12.60 5.48
CA LYS A 183 -3.13 -12.73 6.13
C LYS A 183 -4.00 -11.50 5.87
N SER A 184 -5.31 -11.67 6.06
CA SER A 184 -6.24 -10.55 6.17
C SER A 184 -6.36 -10.13 7.64
N TYR A 185 -6.28 -8.82 7.90
CA TYR A 185 -6.36 -8.22 9.23
C TYR A 185 -7.67 -7.47 9.34
N GLU A 186 -8.43 -7.74 10.41
CA GLU A 186 -9.69 -7.07 10.68
C GLU A 186 -9.46 -5.86 11.60
N ALA A 187 -10.07 -4.73 11.26
CA ALA A 187 -10.19 -3.56 12.10
C ALA A 187 -11.67 -3.26 12.35
N LYS A 188 -12.01 -2.89 13.57
CA LYS A 188 -13.37 -2.55 14.01
C LYS A 188 -13.31 -1.29 14.86
N GLY A 189 -14.33 -0.46 14.76
CA GLY A 189 -14.48 0.74 15.56
C GLY A 189 -15.95 1.12 15.67
N ALA A 190 -16.29 1.81 16.75
CA ALA A 190 -17.61 2.33 17.02
C ALA A 190 -17.45 3.80 17.41
N PHE A 191 -18.21 4.68 16.78
CA PHE A 191 -17.96 6.12 16.83
C PHE A 191 -19.24 6.91 17.06
N THR A 192 -19.25 7.80 18.04
CA THR A 192 -20.38 8.70 18.27
C THR A 192 -20.40 9.80 17.20
N ILE A 193 -21.47 9.85 16.41
CA ILE A 193 -21.60 10.80 15.30
C ILE A 193 -22.26 12.10 15.77
N LYS A 194 -21.44 13.13 15.91
CA LYS A 194 -21.88 14.52 16.16
C LYS A 194 -21.90 15.30 14.85
N ALA A 195 -22.83 14.95 13.97
CA ALA A 195 -23.03 15.61 12.68
C ALA A 195 -24.51 15.99 12.51
N PRO A 196 -24.84 17.01 11.68
CA PRO A 196 -26.21 17.30 11.31
C PRO A 196 -26.91 16.12 10.65
N ALA A 197 -28.25 16.17 10.57
CA ALA A 197 -28.99 15.19 9.80
C ALA A 197 -28.68 15.34 8.30
N GLY A 198 -28.50 14.21 7.61
CA GLY A 198 -28.16 14.19 6.18
C GLY A 198 -27.45 12.91 5.76
N GLU A 199 -27.17 12.81 4.47
CA GLU A 199 -26.43 11.70 3.86
C GLU A 199 -24.98 12.12 3.59
N TYR A 200 -24.04 11.30 4.04
CA TYR A 200 -22.62 11.59 3.99
C TYR A 200 -21.83 10.46 3.36
N LEU A 201 -20.75 10.79 2.67
CA LEU A 201 -19.79 9.79 2.25
C LEU A 201 -18.96 9.33 3.44
N LEU A 202 -18.97 8.02 3.70
CA LEU A 202 -18.07 7.40 4.65
C LEU A 202 -16.74 7.10 3.97
N THR A 203 -15.64 7.58 4.56
CA THR A 203 -14.29 7.42 4.02
C THR A 203 -13.30 6.92 5.07
N LEU A 204 -12.26 6.23 4.59
CA LEU A 204 -11.08 5.86 5.37
C LEU A 204 -9.84 6.61 4.85
N ALA A 205 -8.91 6.92 5.74
CA ALA A 205 -7.60 7.45 5.40
C ALA A 205 -6.54 7.00 6.40
N VAL A 206 -5.27 6.95 6.00
CA VAL A 206 -4.15 6.77 6.92
C VAL A 206 -3.39 8.09 6.98
N LEU A 207 -3.32 8.66 8.18
CA LEU A 207 -2.84 10.01 8.43
C LEU A 207 -1.35 10.02 8.77
N ASP A 208 -0.60 10.96 8.21
CA ASP A 208 0.74 11.25 8.71
C ASP A 208 0.63 12.03 10.04
N PRO A 209 1.19 11.52 11.17
CA PRO A 209 1.16 12.19 12.46
C PRO A 209 1.73 13.61 12.47
N ALA A 210 2.62 13.96 11.52
CA ALA A 210 3.22 15.30 11.47
C ALA A 210 2.20 16.41 11.17
N GLY A 211 1.11 16.11 10.45
CA GLY A 211 0.08 17.08 10.11
C GLY A 211 -1.36 16.58 10.24
N MET A 212 -1.56 15.32 10.62
CA MET A 212 -2.86 14.65 10.66
C MET A 212 -3.63 14.77 9.34
N LEU A 213 -2.91 14.65 8.23
CA LEU A 213 -3.43 14.68 6.86
C LEU A 213 -3.30 13.31 6.19
N PRO A 214 -4.23 12.93 5.29
CA PRO A 214 -4.11 11.69 4.51
C PRO A 214 -2.82 11.66 3.69
N SER A 215 -1.96 10.68 3.95
CA SER A 215 -0.64 10.57 3.31
C SER A 215 -0.33 9.17 2.80
N LEU A 216 -0.76 8.14 3.53
CA LEU A 216 -0.67 6.76 3.07
C LEU A 216 -2.00 6.35 2.41
N ARG A 217 -1.89 5.80 1.20
CA ARG A 217 -3.04 5.37 0.38
C ARG A 217 -3.23 3.87 0.44
N PHE A 218 -4.48 3.43 0.54
CA PHE A 218 -4.84 2.03 0.33
C PHE A 218 -4.72 1.67 -1.15
N ALA A 219 -4.34 0.42 -1.42
CA ALA A 219 -4.22 -0.16 -2.74
C ALA A 219 -5.60 -0.56 -3.32
N THR A 220 -6.51 0.39 -3.40
CA THR A 220 -7.88 0.23 -3.92
C THR A 220 -8.20 1.31 -4.94
N ALA A 221 -9.15 1.04 -5.84
CA ALA A 221 -9.63 2.00 -6.82
C ALA A 221 -10.45 3.14 -6.18
N ASN A 222 -11.11 2.85 -5.05
CA ASN A 222 -11.94 3.81 -4.35
C ASN A 222 -11.07 4.93 -3.78
N TYR A 223 -10.95 6.02 -4.52
CA TYR A 223 -10.08 7.13 -4.16
C TYR A 223 -10.73 8.48 -4.48
N LEU A 224 -10.61 9.41 -3.55
CA LEU A 224 -10.98 10.81 -3.71
C LEU A 224 -9.71 11.67 -3.65
N LYS A 225 -9.72 12.76 -4.42
CA LYS A 225 -8.71 13.82 -4.32
C LYS A 225 -8.57 14.25 -2.85
N GLY A 226 -7.34 14.37 -2.37
CA GLY A 226 -7.03 14.62 -0.97
C GLY A 226 -6.78 13.35 -0.15
N GLY A 227 -6.58 12.18 -0.79
CA GLY A 227 -6.03 10.99 -0.13
C GLY A 227 -7.02 10.08 0.58
N ARG A 228 -8.32 10.29 0.41
CA ARG A 228 -9.38 9.56 1.12
C ARG A 228 -9.97 8.43 0.28
N HIS A 229 -10.36 7.36 0.95
CA HIS A 229 -10.90 6.16 0.30
C HIS A 229 -12.37 5.95 0.71
N PRO A 230 -13.34 6.29 -0.16
CA PRO A 230 -14.75 6.14 0.16
C PRO A 230 -15.17 4.66 0.18
N ILE A 231 -15.95 4.30 1.20
CA ILE A 231 -16.41 2.93 1.44
C ILE A 231 -17.94 2.79 1.42
N GLY A 232 -18.69 3.90 1.44
CA GLY A 232 -20.15 3.89 1.39
C GLY A 232 -20.79 5.24 1.71
N ILE A 233 -22.10 5.22 1.92
CA ILE A 233 -22.94 6.35 2.32
C ILE A 233 -23.57 6.05 3.67
N VAL A 234 -23.47 6.97 4.62
CA VAL A 234 -24.13 6.90 5.93
C VAL A 234 -25.20 7.98 6.00
N ALA A 235 -26.43 7.59 6.35
CA ALA A 235 -27.54 8.49 6.63
C ALA A 235 -27.63 8.77 8.13
N VAL A 236 -27.52 10.04 8.52
CA VAL A 236 -27.63 10.49 9.91
C VAL A 236 -28.99 11.17 10.10
N GLY A 237 -29.78 10.73 11.07
CA GLY A 237 -31.05 11.38 11.41
C GLY A 237 -32.17 11.28 10.38
N GLY A 238 -32.06 10.36 9.42
CA GLY A 238 -33.04 10.13 8.35
C GLY A 238 -32.36 10.01 6.98
N GLY A 239 -33.06 9.43 6.00
CA GLY A 239 -32.52 9.14 4.67
C GLY A 239 -32.16 7.66 4.46
N THR A 240 -31.45 7.36 3.38
CA THR A 240 -31.06 5.99 3.02
C THR A 240 -29.55 5.92 2.78
N GLY A 241 -28.81 5.35 3.73
CA GLY A 241 -27.41 4.99 3.51
C GLY A 241 -27.26 3.63 2.83
N GLY A 242 -26.03 3.25 2.52
CA GLY A 242 -25.73 2.02 1.81
C GLY A 242 -24.43 2.08 1.00
N PRO A 243 -24.23 1.14 0.06
CA PRO A 243 -23.03 1.12 -0.77
C PRO A 243 -22.93 2.37 -1.65
N LEU A 244 -21.72 2.65 -2.14
CA LEU A 244 -21.54 3.68 -3.16
C LEU A 244 -22.33 3.30 -4.44
N PRO A 245 -22.85 4.29 -5.19
CA PRO A 245 -23.40 4.07 -6.53
C PRO A 245 -22.43 3.30 -7.43
N LYS A 246 -22.98 2.47 -8.32
CA LYS A 246 -22.17 1.62 -9.22
C LYS A 246 -21.23 2.43 -10.12
N ASP A 247 -21.63 3.63 -10.48
CA ASP A 247 -20.93 4.58 -11.36
C ASP A 247 -20.23 5.70 -10.58
N PHE A 248 -19.98 5.51 -9.28
CA PHE A 248 -19.34 6.53 -8.46
C PHE A 248 -17.97 6.96 -9.03
N PRO A 249 -17.73 8.27 -9.25
CA PRO A 249 -16.51 8.74 -9.90
C PRO A 249 -15.34 8.77 -8.91
N PHE A 250 -14.38 7.88 -9.10
CA PHE A 250 -13.10 7.90 -8.38
C PHE A 250 -12.06 8.76 -9.09
N ALA A 251 -11.26 9.48 -8.30
CA ALA A 251 -10.14 10.25 -8.81
C ALA A 251 -8.94 9.34 -9.11
N SER A 252 -7.99 9.84 -9.92
CA SER A 252 -6.71 9.17 -10.13
C SER A 252 -5.71 9.57 -9.04
N PRO A 253 -5.18 8.63 -8.24
CA PRO A 253 -4.12 8.94 -7.27
C PRO A 253 -2.86 9.51 -7.93
N ARG A 254 -2.57 9.13 -9.18
CA ARG A 254 -1.42 9.64 -9.94
C ARG A 254 -1.57 11.11 -10.34
N ALA A 255 -2.80 11.56 -10.54
CA ALA A 255 -3.09 12.94 -10.94
C ALA A 255 -3.25 13.89 -9.76
N ASP A 256 -3.40 13.36 -8.54
CA ASP A 256 -3.62 14.19 -7.35
C ASP A 256 -2.33 14.86 -6.86
N LYS A 257 -2.30 16.19 -6.91
CA LYS A 257 -1.23 17.06 -6.41
C LYS A 257 -1.63 17.86 -5.17
N SER A 258 -2.77 17.55 -4.56
CA SER A 258 -3.28 18.27 -3.38
C SER A 258 -2.70 17.78 -2.07
N LEU A 259 -2.07 16.61 -2.05
CA LEU A 259 -1.35 16.11 -0.88
C LEU A 259 -0.01 16.82 -0.77
N GLN A 260 0.12 17.66 0.26
CA GLN A 260 1.33 18.41 0.56
C GLN A 260 1.48 18.54 2.08
N TYR A 261 2.72 18.53 2.54
CA TYR A 261 3.04 18.98 3.89
C TYR A 261 2.98 20.51 3.88
N THR A 262 2.04 21.11 4.60
CA THR A 262 2.05 22.56 4.80
C THR A 262 3.08 22.89 5.87
N PRO A 263 4.06 23.78 5.59
CA PRO A 263 5.09 24.18 6.55
C PRO A 263 4.55 25.05 7.71
N GLU A 264 3.24 25.22 7.85
CA GLU A 264 2.60 25.91 8.98
C GLU A 264 2.63 25.03 10.26
N LEU A 265 3.82 24.53 10.61
CA LEU A 265 4.16 24.30 12.00
C LEU A 265 4.35 25.68 12.61
N ARG A 266 3.29 26.23 13.21
CA ARG A 266 3.48 27.27 14.23
C ARG A 266 4.10 26.58 15.44
N LEU A 267 5.35 26.92 15.73
CA LEU A 267 6.03 26.56 16.97
C LEU A 267 5.60 27.57 18.05
N ASP A 268 4.29 27.73 18.22
CA ASP A 268 3.72 28.74 19.09
C ASP A 268 2.23 28.44 19.30
N GLU A 269 1.98 27.54 20.26
CA GLU A 269 0.98 27.61 21.34
C GLU A 269 1.35 26.65 22.48
#